data_AF-A0A536NF09-F1
#
_entry.id   AF-A0A536NF09-F1
#
_cell.length_a   1.000
_cell.length_b   1.000
_cell.length_c   1.000
_cell.angle_alpha   90.00
_cell.angle_beta   90.00
_cell.angle_gamma   90.00
#
_symmetry.space_group_name_H-M   'P 1'
#
loop_
_entity.id
_entity.type
_entity.pdbx_description
1 polymer ?
#
loop_
_entity_poly.entity_id
_entity_poly.type
_entity_poly.pdbx_seq_one_letter_code
_entity_poly.pdbx_strand_id
1 'polypeptide(L)'
;MTTKQTPGKKRGTGSGLDGPPVVTFTTDFGTGSPLVAAMKGVVLAGCPQAVLVDVSNEVPRFDVSAGAFMLFAGTRHFAGGSVHLAVVDP
;
A
#
# COMPACT_ATOMS: atom_id res chain seq x y z
N MET A 1 40.08 -13.77 17.74
CA MET A 1 39.93 -12.53 18.54
C MET A 1 40.04 -11.35 17.59
N THR A 2 39.17 -10.37 17.45
CA THR A 2 37.76 -10.14 17.80
C THR A 2 37.26 -9.10 16.80
N THR A 3 35.95 -9.12 16.57
CA THR A 3 35.14 -8.48 15.52
C THR A 3 35.21 -6.94 15.50
N LYS A 4 34.72 -6.34 14.42
CA LYS A 4 33.56 -5.43 14.48
C LYS A 4 32.92 -5.24 13.11
N GLN A 5 31.88 -6.05 12.85
CA GLN A 5 30.85 -5.73 11.86
C GLN A 5 29.97 -4.61 12.44
N THR A 6 29.76 -3.58 11.64
CA THR A 6 28.82 -2.48 11.88
C THR A 6 27.39 -3.02 11.84
N PRO A 7 26.51 -2.70 12.82
CA PRO A 7 25.16 -3.25 12.83
C PRO A 7 24.33 -2.61 11.73
N GLY A 8 23.83 -3.45 10.83
CA GLY A 8 22.86 -3.08 9.81
C GLY A 8 21.60 -2.48 10.45
N LYS A 9 21.16 -1.33 9.91
CA LYS A 9 19.90 -0.69 10.23
C LYS A 9 18.76 -1.64 9.89
N LYS A 10 18.26 -2.40 10.88
CA LYS A 10 16.99 -3.14 10.76
C LYS A 10 15.91 -2.13 10.42
N ARG A 11 15.47 -2.13 9.15
CA ARG A 11 14.24 -1.44 8.74
C ARG A 11 13.12 -2.07 9.56
N GLY A 12 12.40 -1.25 10.32
CA GLY A 12 11.32 -1.69 11.20
C GLY A 12 10.31 -2.50 10.39
N THR A 13 10.29 -3.80 10.62
CA THR A 13 9.20 -4.67 10.19
C THR A 13 8.01 -4.29 11.05
N GLY A 14 6.93 -3.82 10.41
CA GLY A 14 5.64 -3.62 11.07
C GLY A 14 5.35 -4.84 11.95
N SER A 15 5.18 -4.56 13.24
CA SER A 15 5.02 -5.56 14.28
C SER A 15 3.71 -6.31 14.11
N GLY A 16 3.83 -7.62 13.86
CA GLY A 16 2.92 -8.68 14.28
C GLY A 16 1.53 -8.69 13.65
N LEU A 17 1.30 -9.59 12.70
CA LEU A 17 0.00 -10.23 12.46
C LEU A 17 0.23 -11.64 11.90
N ASP A 18 -0.49 -12.63 12.42
CA ASP A 18 -0.47 -14.04 11.99
C ASP A 18 -1.16 -14.29 10.63
N GLY A 19 -1.33 -13.24 9.81
CA GLY A 19 -2.05 -13.26 8.54
C GLY A 19 -1.25 -12.65 7.38
N PRO A 20 -1.67 -12.91 6.12
CA PRO A 20 -0.98 -12.36 4.95
C PRO A 20 -0.98 -10.82 4.98
N PRO A 21 0.11 -10.15 4.57
CA PRO A 21 0.18 -8.69 4.50
C PRO A 21 -0.94 -8.14 3.61
N VAL A 22 -1.58 -7.06 4.04
CA VAL A 22 -2.64 -6.41 3.27
C VAL A 22 -2.14 -5.10 2.69
N VAL A 23 -2.34 -4.89 1.39
CA VAL A 23 -2.04 -3.64 0.69
C VAL A 23 -3.31 -3.10 0.05
N THR A 24 -3.70 -1.88 0.41
CA THR A 24 -4.87 -1.22 -0.17
C THR A 24 -4.47 -0.19 -1.22
N PHE A 25 -5.33 0.05 -2.22
CA PHE A 25 -5.07 0.98 -3.32
C PHE A 25 -6.15 2.07 -3.40
N THR A 26 -5.74 3.33 -3.44
CA THR A 26 -6.62 4.51 -3.67
C THR A 26 -6.02 5.39 -4.76
N THR A 27 -6.66 5.50 -5.93
CA THR A 27 -6.09 6.21 -7.08
C THR A 27 -7.11 7.01 -7.88
N ASP A 28 -6.63 7.98 -8.65
CA ASP A 28 -7.40 8.76 -9.63
C ASP A 28 -7.22 8.29 -11.08
N PHE A 29 -6.70 7.07 -11.26
CA PHE A 29 -6.37 6.52 -12.58
C PHE A 29 -7.57 6.06 -13.40
N GLY A 30 -8.72 5.84 -12.76
CA GLY A 30 -9.92 5.29 -13.36
C GLY A 30 -9.95 3.76 -13.39
N THR A 31 -11.16 3.21 -13.40
CA THR A 31 -11.44 1.78 -13.54
C THR A 31 -10.96 1.28 -14.90
N GLY A 32 -10.28 0.13 -14.89
CA GLY A 32 -9.70 -0.45 -16.10
C GLY A 32 -8.36 0.16 -16.51
N SER A 33 -7.82 1.12 -15.74
CA SER A 33 -6.47 1.63 -16.00
C SER A 33 -5.41 0.53 -15.84
N PRO A 34 -4.52 0.35 -16.85
CA PRO A 34 -3.44 -0.63 -16.76
C PRO A 34 -2.41 -0.28 -15.67
N LEU A 35 -2.36 0.98 -15.22
CA LEU A 35 -1.44 1.41 -14.16
C LEU A 35 -1.78 0.73 -12.83
N VAL A 36 -3.06 0.53 -12.54
CA VAL A 36 -3.51 -0.21 -11.35
C VAL A 36 -3.02 -1.65 -11.41
N ALA A 37 -3.13 -2.31 -12.57
CA ALA A 37 -2.63 -3.67 -12.75
C ALA A 37 -1.10 -3.74 -12.61
N ALA A 38 -0.38 -2.77 -13.16
CA ALA A 38 1.09 -2.69 -13.04
C ALA A 38 1.54 -2.54 -11.58
N MET A 39 0.92 -1.63 -10.81
CA MET A 39 1.23 -1.47 -9.38
C MET A 39 0.98 -2.75 -8.59
N LYS A 40 -0.16 -3.41 -8.81
CA LYS A 40 -0.48 -4.69 -8.18
C LYS A 40 0.54 -5.77 -8.55
N GLY A 41 0.97 -5.83 -9.80
CA GLY A 41 2.01 -6.75 -10.27
C GLY A 41 3.35 -6.52 -9.56
N VAL A 42 3.77 -5.27 -9.36
CA VAL A 42 5.00 -4.94 -8.62
C VAL A 42 4.89 -5.34 -7.15
N VAL A 43 3.75 -5.09 -6.51
CA VAL A 43 3.52 -5.51 -5.12
C VAL A 43 3.59 -7.03 -4.99
N LEU A 44 2.95 -7.78 -5.89
CA LEU A 44 2.99 -9.25 -5.86
C LEU A 44 4.37 -9.81 -6.19
N ALA A 45 5.15 -9.15 -7.04
CA ALA A 45 6.54 -9.57 -7.31
C ALA A 45 7.43 -9.45 -6.06
N GLY A 46 7.24 -8.39 -5.26
CA GLY A 46 8.00 -8.20 -4.01
C GLY A 46 7.43 -8.96 -2.81
N CYS A 47 6.12 -9.23 -2.80
CA CYS A 47 5.39 -9.88 -1.72
C CYS A 47 4.26 -10.76 -2.28
N PRO A 48 4.57 -11.99 -2.73
CA PRO A 48 3.60 -12.86 -3.41
C PRO A 48 2.38 -13.24 -2.57
N GLN A 49 2.53 -13.27 -1.24
CA GLN A 49 1.44 -13.55 -0.30
C GLN A 49 0.58 -12.32 0.06
N ALA A 50 0.81 -11.15 -0.55
CA ALA A 50 0.04 -9.96 -0.22
C ALA A 50 -1.44 -10.10 -0.67
N VAL A 51 -2.35 -9.71 0.20
CA VAL A 51 -3.76 -9.50 -0.13
C VAL A 51 -3.92 -8.07 -0.64
N LEU A 52 -4.40 -7.93 -1.87
CA LEU A 52 -4.58 -6.64 -2.52
C LEU A 52 -6.05 -6.23 -2.47
N VAL A 53 -6.33 -5.02 -1.99
CA VAL A 53 -7.70 -4.50 -1.89
C VAL A 53 -7.80 -3.12 -2.52
N ASP A 54 -8.70 -2.94 -3.48
CA ASP A 54 -9.02 -1.60 -3.97
C ASP A 54 -9.97 -0.91 -3.00
N VAL A 55 -9.57 0.28 -2.53
CA VAL A 55 -10.49 1.20 -1.83
C VAL A 55 -11.27 2.00 -2.87
N SER A 56 -10.58 2.59 -3.83
CA SER A 56 -11.17 3.27 -4.98
C SER A 56 -10.10 3.50 -6.04
N ASN A 57 -10.46 3.37 -7.31
CA ASN A 57 -9.65 3.86 -8.43
C ASN A 57 -10.37 4.99 -9.17
N GLU A 58 -11.41 5.56 -8.57
CA GLU A 58 -12.30 6.57 -9.11
C GLU A 58 -12.21 7.88 -8.30
N VAL A 59 -11.04 8.17 -7.71
CA VAL A 59 -10.81 9.50 -7.15
C VAL A 59 -10.93 10.52 -8.29
N PRO A 60 -11.65 11.63 -8.13
CA PRO A 60 -11.66 12.69 -9.13
C PRO A 60 -10.23 13.11 -9.46
N ARG A 61 -9.94 13.25 -10.75
CA ARG A 61 -8.58 13.49 -11.24
C ARG A 61 -7.93 14.66 -10.50
N PHE A 62 -6.77 14.40 -9.91
CA PHE A 62 -5.94 15.35 -9.15
C PHE A 62 -6.56 15.91 -7.86
N ASP A 63 -7.72 15.42 -7.44
CA ASP A 63 -8.40 15.88 -6.23
C ASP A 63 -7.86 15.15 -4.99
N VAL A 64 -6.79 15.70 -4.42
CA VAL A 64 -6.16 15.19 -3.20
C VAL A 64 -7.11 15.21 -1.98
N SER A 65 -8.09 16.11 -1.95
CA SER A 65 -9.05 16.22 -0.84
C SER A 65 -10.06 15.07 -0.90
N ALA A 66 -10.60 14.80 -2.09
CA ALA A 66 -11.44 13.63 -2.32
C ALA A 66 -10.67 12.34 -2.06
N GLY A 67 -9.41 12.24 -2.53
CA GLY A 67 -8.53 11.11 -2.27
C GLY A 67 -8.30 10.86 -0.77
N ALA A 68 -8.03 11.92 0.01
CA ALA A 68 -7.85 11.82 1.45
C ALA A 68 -9.13 11.33 2.16
N PHE A 69 -10.30 11.81 1.76
CA PHE A 69 -11.57 11.34 2.31
C PHE A 69 -11.82 9.86 2.00
N MET A 70 -11.62 9.43 0.74
CA MET A 70 -11.80 8.03 0.35
C MET A 70 -10.83 7.11 1.09
N LEU A 71 -9.56 7.53 1.22
CA LEU A 71 -8.56 6.81 1.98
C LEU A 71 -8.99 6.65 3.45
N PHE A 72 -9.35 7.76 4.11
CA PHE A 72 -9.83 7.74 5.50
C PHE A 72 -11.05 6.83 5.68
N ALA A 73 -12.07 6.99 4.83
CA ALA A 73 -13.31 6.24 4.95
C ALA A 73 -13.11 4.73 4.68
N GLY A 74 -12.29 4.40 3.68
CA GLY A 74 -12.07 3.04 3.22
C GLY A 74 -11.10 2.22 4.07
N THR A 75 -10.17 2.84 4.78
CA THR A 75 -9.08 2.10 5.47
C THR A 75 -9.29 1.88 6.97
N ARG A 76 -10.29 2.54 7.58
CA ARG A 76 -10.52 2.54 9.04
C ARG A 76 -10.73 1.18 9.71
N HIS A 77 -11.07 0.14 8.94
CA HIS A 77 -11.37 -1.21 9.44
C HIS A 77 -10.25 -2.22 9.17
N PHE A 78 -9.18 -1.80 8.50
CA PHE A 78 -8.04 -2.67 8.26
C PHE A 78 -7.22 -2.84 9.54
N ALA A 79 -6.71 -4.06 9.76
CA ALA A 79 -5.89 -4.36 10.92
C ALA A 79 -4.57 -3.56 10.89
N GLY A 80 -4.05 -3.25 12.08
CA GLY A 80 -2.76 -2.59 12.22
C GLY A 80 -1.64 -3.35 11.51
N GLY A 81 -0.77 -2.65 10.79
CA GLY A 81 0.27 -3.27 9.94
C GLY A 81 -0.13 -3.42 8.46
N SER A 82 -1.38 -3.12 8.10
CA SER A 82 -1.77 -2.93 6.70
C SER A 82 -1.02 -1.74 6.08
N VAL A 83 -0.69 -1.84 4.79
CA VAL A 83 -0.08 -0.75 4.02
C VAL A 83 -1.13 -0.14 3.11
N HIS A 84 -1.29 1.18 3.19
CA HIS A 84 -2.25 1.91 2.36
C HIS A 84 -1.52 2.73 1.31
N LEU A 85 -1.63 2.30 0.04
CA LEU A 85 -1.03 2.97 -1.11
C LEU A 85 -2.08 3.90 -1.74
N ALA A 86 -1.78 5.20 -1.76
CA ALA A 86 -2.63 6.20 -2.38
C ALA A 86 -1.82 7.04 -3.38
N VAL A 87 -2.34 7.20 -4.60
CA VAL A 87 -1.71 8.01 -5.65
C VAL A 87 -2.76 8.93 -6.26
N VAL A 88 -2.61 10.23 -6.00
CA VAL A 88 -3.40 11.31 -6.61
C VAL A 88 -2.40 12.42 -6.91
N ASP A 89 -2.08 12.61 -8.18
CA ASP A 89 -0.92 13.41 -8.62
C ASP A 89 -1.20 14.11 -9.97
N PRO A 90 -1.01 15.44 -10.10
CA PRO A 90 -1.25 16.24 -11.32
C PRO A 90 -0.35 15.91 -12.53
#